data_AF-A0A165HWK4-F1
#
_entry.id   AF-A0A165HWK4-F1
#
_cell.length_a   1.000
_cell.length_b   1.000
_cell.length_c   1.000
_cell.angle_alpha   90.00
_cell.angle_beta   90.00
_cell.angle_gamma   90.00
#
_symmetry.space_group_name_H-M   'P 1'
#
loop_
_entity.id
_entity.type
_entity.pdbx_description
1 polymer ?
#
loop_
_entity_poly.entity_id
_entity_poly.type
_entity_poly.pdbx_seq_one_letter_code
_entity_poly.pdbx_strand_id
1 'polypeptide(L)'
;MRWDTRPRNERTALPPTALKQVALVNKHWHTVGNENVYRAIFIHREQTIQRLLKAVTSNPQLLVLIKFVTVDYKYNSLPTQPKAAKKALAIRKKTSNLTWQFLHKLLYAVPLVTCAFADHSQARAYPRA
;
A
#
# COMPACT_ATOMS: atom_id res chain seq x y z
N MET A 1 24.55 -7.98 5.90
CA MET A 1 24.33 -6.78 6.73
C MET A 1 25.61 -6.57 7.54
N ARG A 2 26.49 -5.62 7.15
CA ARG A 2 27.70 -5.31 7.93
C ARG A 2 27.32 -4.27 8.98
N TRP A 3 27.38 -4.64 10.25
CA TRP A 3 27.27 -3.71 11.36
C TRP A 3 28.44 -2.73 11.30
N ASP A 4 28.22 -1.46 11.63
CA ASP A 4 29.29 -0.47 11.69
C ASP A 4 30.25 -0.85 12.82
N THR A 5 31.46 -1.29 12.47
CA THR A 5 32.50 -1.74 13.40
C THR A 5 33.50 -0.64 13.74
N ARG A 6 33.24 0.61 13.33
CA ARG A 6 34.11 1.74 13.69
C ARG A 6 34.10 1.96 15.21
N PRO A 7 35.25 2.32 15.81
CA PRO A 7 35.29 2.67 17.23
C PRO A 7 34.34 3.84 17.49
N ARG A 8 33.37 3.65 18.39
CA ARG A 8 32.43 4.71 18.79
C ARG A 8 33.22 5.86 19.40
N ASN A 9 33.15 7.02 18.76
CA ASN A 9 33.74 8.25 19.29
C ASN A 9 32.94 8.65 20.55
N GLU A 10 33.54 8.52 21.74
CA GLU A 10 32.87 8.72 23.03
C GLU A 10 32.21 10.11 23.14
N ARG A 11 32.78 11.11 22.45
CA ARG A 11 32.25 12.49 22.39
C ARG A 11 30.91 12.63 21.65
N THR A 12 30.55 11.69 20.78
CA THR A 12 29.30 11.72 19.98
C THR A 12 28.33 10.58 20.34
N ALA A 13 28.73 9.68 21.24
CA ALA A 13 27.91 8.56 21.66
C ALA A 13 26.78 9.05 22.58
N LEU A 14 25.53 8.79 22.20
CA LEU A 14 24.39 9.07 23.07
C LEU A 14 24.52 8.24 24.36
N PRO A 15 24.26 8.83 25.54
CA PRO A 15 24.31 8.09 26.79
C PRO A 15 23.31 6.92 26.78
N PRO A 16 23.55 5.84 27.55
CA PRO A 16 22.72 4.63 27.53
C PRO A 16 21.23 4.87 27.79
N THR A 17 20.91 5.91 28.56
CA THR A 17 19.55 6.39 28.84
C THR A 17 18.88 6.99 27.61
N ALA A 18 19.61 7.78 26.82
CA ALA A 18 19.12 8.34 25.56
C ALA A 18 18.90 7.26 24.50
N LEU A 19 19.76 6.23 24.43
CA LEU A 19 19.55 5.08 23.54
C LEU A 19 18.28 4.29 23.87
N LYS A 20 17.96 4.11 25.17
CA LYS A 20 16.71 3.48 25.60
C LYS A 20 15.48 4.29 25.16
N GLN A 21 15.52 5.62 25.29
CA GLN A 21 14.42 6.48 24.86
C GLN A 21 14.23 6.47 23.34
N VAL A 22 15.32 6.52 22.56
CA VAL A 22 15.24 6.42 21.09
C VAL A 22 14.67 5.07 20.65
N ALA A 23 15.03 3.98 21.34
CA ALA A 23 14.46 2.66 21.06
C ALA A 23 12.95 2.60 21.35
N LEU A 24 12.47 3.25 22.41
CA LEU A 24 11.05 3.36 22.74
C LEU A 24 10.29 4.18 21.70
N VAL A 25 10.85 5.31 21.26
CA VAL A 25 10.28 6.13 20.18
C VAL A 25 10.18 5.30 18.90
N ASN A 26 11.23 4.54 18.56
CA ASN A 26 11.21 3.69 17.37
C ASN A 26 10.16 2.57 17.47
N LYS A 27 10.04 1.93 18.65
CA LYS A 27 8.98 0.95 18.93
C LYS A 27 7.58 1.58 18.78
N HIS A 28 7.37 2.77 19.33
CA HIS A 28 6.10 3.49 19.23
C HIS A 28 5.75 3.82 17.78
N TRP A 29 6.69 4.35 16.98
CA TRP A 29 6.46 4.63 15.56
C TRP A 29 6.20 3.36 14.75
N HIS A 30 6.85 2.24 15.09
CA HIS A 30 6.53 0.94 14.51
C HIS A 30 5.10 0.49 14.84
N THR A 31 4.65 0.66 16.08
CA THR A 31 3.27 0.35 16.48
C THR A 31 2.27 1.25 15.76
N VAL A 32 2.48 2.57 15.75
CA VAL A 32 1.61 3.54 15.06
C VAL A 32 1.56 3.26 13.56
N GLY A 33 2.69 2.95 12.94
CA GLY A 33 2.76 2.57 11.53
C GLY A 33 1.98 1.27 11.24
N ASN A 34 2.19 0.23 12.06
CA ASN A 34 1.54 -1.07 11.88
C ASN A 34 0.02 -1.00 12.13
N GLU A 35 -0.44 -0.25 13.13
CA GLU A 35 -1.85 -0.19 13.51
C GLU A 35 -2.67 0.77 12.66
N ASN A 36 -2.08 1.89 12.21
CA ASN A 36 -2.83 2.96 11.55
C ASN A 36 -2.50 3.12 10.06
N VAL A 37 -1.23 2.99 9.67
CA VAL A 37 -0.80 3.29 8.28
C VAL A 37 -1.08 2.12 7.35
N TYR A 38 -0.78 0.89 7.75
CA TYR A 38 -0.98 -0.29 6.89
C TYR A 38 -2.39 -0.90 6.99
N ARG A 39 -3.19 -0.46 7.97
CA ARG A 39 -4.54 -0.98 8.22
C ARG A 39 -5.49 -0.75 7.05
N ALA A 40 -5.43 0.42 6.43
CA ALA A 40 -6.29 0.80 5.31
C ALA A 40 -5.45 1.29 4.13
N ILE A 41 -5.55 0.62 2.98
CA ILE A 41 -4.78 0.95 1.78
C ILE A 41 -5.71 1.44 0.68
N PHE A 42 -5.38 2.61 0.12
CA PHE A 42 -6.12 3.24 -0.97
C PHE A 42 -5.30 3.21 -2.27
N ILE A 43 -5.74 2.39 -3.22
CA ILE A 43 -5.08 2.20 -4.51
C ILE A 43 -5.79 3.05 -5.56
N HIS A 44 -5.11 4.09 -6.05
CA HIS A 44 -5.67 5.05 -7.01
C HIS A 44 -4.85 5.25 -8.29
N ARG A 45 -3.62 4.74 -8.34
CA ARG A 45 -2.68 4.88 -9.46
C ARG A 45 -1.95 3.56 -9.74
N GLU A 46 -1.52 3.36 -10.98
CA GLU A 46 -0.69 2.21 -11.38
C GLU A 46 0.60 2.10 -10.54
N GLN A 47 1.26 3.23 -10.29
CA GLN A 47 2.51 3.24 -9.53
C GLN A 47 2.31 2.78 -8.08
N THR A 48 1.17 3.10 -7.47
CA THR A 48 0.83 2.69 -6.10
C THR A 48 0.75 1.18 -6.01
N ILE A 49 0.02 0.53 -6.93
CA ILE A 49 -0.12 -0.93 -6.93
C ILE A 49 1.22 -1.63 -7.25
N GLN A 50 2.04 -1.07 -8.14
CA GLN A 50 3.38 -1.62 -8.41
C GLN A 50 4.28 -1.58 -7.18
N ARG A 51 4.33 -0.43 -6.48
CA ARG A 51 5.13 -0.27 -5.27
C ARG A 51 4.62 -1.17 -4.15
N LEU A 52 3.30 -1.26 -4.00
CA LEU A 52 2.67 -2.11 -3.00
C LEU A 52 2.99 -3.59 -3.25
N LEU A 53 2.84 -4.06 -4.49
CA LEU A 53 3.11 -5.44 -4.85
C LEU A 53 4.59 -5.79 -4.65
N LYS A 54 5.50 -4.87 -4.97
CA LYS A 54 6.93 -5.03 -4.66
C LYS A 54 7.17 -5.10 -3.16
N ALA A 55 6.60 -4.19 -2.37
CA ALA A 55 6.78 -4.14 -0.92
C ALA A 55 6.25 -5.41 -0.23
N VAL A 56 5.07 -5.86 -0.62
CA VAL A 56 4.42 -7.08 -0.13
C VAL A 56 5.20 -8.34 -0.52
N THR A 57 5.78 -8.36 -1.72
CA THR A 57 6.58 -9.51 -2.17
C THR A 57 7.91 -9.58 -1.42
N SER A 58 8.54 -8.43 -1.14
CA SER A 58 9.76 -8.39 -0.33
C SER A 58 9.49 -8.67 1.15
N ASN A 59 8.34 -8.25 1.67
CA ASN A 59 7.97 -8.39 3.08
C ASN A 59 6.54 -8.96 3.22
N PRO A 60 6.38 -10.29 3.17
CA PRO A 60 5.06 -10.93 3.23
C PRO A 60 4.28 -10.63 4.52
N GLN A 61 4.97 -10.32 5.63
CA GLN A 61 4.37 -9.98 6.91
C GLN A 61 3.46 -8.74 6.84
N LEU A 62 3.67 -7.85 5.86
CA LEU A 62 2.82 -6.68 5.65
C LEU A 62 1.38 -7.06 5.34
N LEU A 63 1.13 -8.22 4.72
CA LEU A 63 -0.21 -8.65 4.32
C LEU A 63 -1.16 -8.81 5.51
N VAL A 64 -0.65 -9.26 6.66
CA VAL A 64 -1.44 -9.50 7.87
C VAL A 64 -1.91 -8.18 8.52
N LEU A 65 -1.19 -7.09 8.25
CA LEU A 65 -1.52 -5.76 8.78
C LEU A 65 -2.65 -5.08 8.01
N ILE A 66 -2.89 -5.52 6.77
CA ILE A 66 -3.88 -4.92 5.88
C ILE A 66 -5.27 -5.44 6.23
N LYS A 67 -6.13 -4.58 6.76
CA LYS A 67 -7.52 -4.92 7.10
C LYS A 67 -8.51 -4.48 6.04
N PHE A 68 -8.25 -3.33 5.42
CA PHE A 68 -9.13 -2.74 4.41
C PHE A 68 -8.32 -2.35 3.18
N VAL A 69 -8.87 -2.68 2.02
CA VAL A 69 -8.31 -2.27 0.73
C VAL A 69 -9.43 -1.61 -0.06
N THR A 70 -9.17 -0.39 -0.52
CA THR A 70 -10.04 0.31 -1.47
C THR A 70 -9.29 0.47 -2.78
N VAL A 71 -9.91 0.03 -3.87
CA VAL A 71 -9.37 0.19 -5.22
C VAL A 71 -10.27 1.15 -5.98
N ASP A 72 -9.76 2.34 -6.30
CA ASP A 72 -10.47 3.36 -7.07
C ASP A 72 -9.51 4.01 -8.08
N TYR A 73 -9.47 3.46 -9.29
CA TYR A 73 -8.64 4.01 -10.36
C TYR A 73 -9.35 5.17 -11.06
N LYS A 74 -8.84 6.39 -10.84
CA LYS A 74 -9.29 7.60 -11.53
C LYS A 74 -8.72 7.70 -12.94
N TYR A 75 -9.24 6.89 -13.86
CA TYR A 75 -8.87 6.98 -15.27
C TYR A 75 -9.64 8.10 -15.98
N ASN A 76 -8.93 8.92 -16.76
CA ASN A 76 -9.56 9.87 -17.68
C ASN A 76 -10.32 9.13 -18.80
N SER A 77 -11.15 9.85 -19.56
CA SER A 77 -11.75 9.30 -20.78
C SER A 77 -10.68 8.76 -21.76
N LEU A 78 -11.06 7.78 -22.58
CA LEU A 78 -10.15 7.28 -23.59
C LEU A 78 -9.87 8.39 -24.62
N PRO A 79 -8.60 8.61 -25.01
CA PRO A 79 -8.27 9.62 -26.00
C PRO A 79 -8.81 9.21 -27.38
N THR A 80 -9.21 10.19 -28.18
CA THR A 80 -9.79 9.98 -29.52
C THR A 80 -8.78 9.40 -30.52
N GLN A 81 -7.49 9.68 -30.34
CA GLN A 81 -6.44 9.17 -31.23
C GLN A 81 -6.20 7.67 -31.01
N PRO A 82 -6.19 6.84 -32.06
CA PRO A 82 -6.18 5.38 -31.94
C PRO A 82 -4.90 4.82 -31.31
N LYS A 83 -3.72 5.42 -31.60
CA LYS A 83 -2.45 5.01 -30.97
C LYS A 83 -2.43 5.30 -29.47
N ALA A 84 -2.91 6.48 -29.08
CA ALA A 84 -3.02 6.88 -27.68
C ALA A 84 -4.06 6.02 -26.92
N ALA A 85 -5.17 5.68 -27.58
CA ALA A 85 -6.21 4.81 -27.02
C ALA A 85 -5.68 3.41 -26.71
N LYS A 86 -4.96 2.80 -27.66
CA LYS A 86 -4.31 1.49 -27.45
C LYS A 86 -3.35 1.51 -26.26
N LYS A 87 -2.53 2.57 -26.12
CA LYS A 87 -1.61 2.72 -24.98
C LYS A 87 -2.36 2.85 -23.65
N ALA A 88 -3.42 3.67 -23.60
CA ALA A 88 -4.23 3.84 -22.40
C ALA A 88 -4.91 2.52 -21.99
N LEU A 89 -5.44 1.75 -22.94
CA LEU A 89 -6.01 0.43 -22.69
C LEU A 89 -4.97 -0.57 -22.18
N ALA A 90 -3.76 -0.57 -22.76
CA ALA A 90 -2.68 -1.43 -22.30
C ALA A 90 -2.29 -1.14 -20.85
N ILE A 91 -2.22 0.15 -20.47
CA ILE A 91 -1.96 0.58 -19.08
C ILE A 91 -3.07 0.10 -18.14
N ARG A 92 -4.34 0.28 -18.51
CA ARG A 92 -5.48 -0.20 -17.71
C ARG A 92 -5.45 -1.71 -17.53
N LYS A 93 -5.18 -2.46 -18.59
CA LYS A 93 -5.06 -3.94 -18.55
C LYS A 93 -3.91 -4.38 -17.63
N LYS A 94 -2.74 -3.75 -17.76
CA LYS A 94 -1.59 -4.01 -16.89
C LYS A 94 -1.91 -3.71 -15.42
N THR A 95 -2.55 -2.58 -15.16
CA THR A 95 -2.95 -2.19 -13.80
C THR A 95 -3.95 -3.18 -13.21
N SER A 96 -4.94 -3.62 -14.00
CA SER A 96 -5.90 -4.65 -13.61
C SER A 96 -5.19 -5.95 -13.22
N ASN A 97 -4.24 -6.41 -14.03
CA ASN A 97 -3.48 -7.63 -13.75
C ASN A 97 -2.66 -7.51 -12.45
N LEU A 98 -1.99 -6.37 -12.23
CA LEU A 98 -1.23 -6.14 -11.00
C LEU A 98 -2.14 -6.07 -9.76
N THR A 99 -3.31 -5.46 -9.90
CA THR A 99 -4.31 -5.41 -8.83
C THR A 99 -4.77 -6.81 -8.47
N TRP A 100 -5.06 -7.63 -9.48
CA TRP A 100 -5.48 -9.01 -9.28
C TRP A 100 -4.40 -9.84 -8.58
N GLN A 101 -3.13 -9.70 -9.00
CA GLN A 101 -2.01 -10.37 -8.34
C GLN A 101 -1.87 -9.98 -6.86
N PHE A 102 -2.08 -8.69 -6.53
CA PHE A 102 -2.06 -8.22 -5.15
C PHE A 102 -3.24 -8.78 -4.34
N LEU A 103 -4.46 -8.70 -4.87
CA LEU A 103 -5.66 -9.23 -4.22
C LEU A 103 -5.56 -10.73 -3.97
N HIS A 104 -5.00 -11.47 -4.93
CA HIS A 104 -4.70 -12.89 -4.78
C HIS A 104 -3.75 -13.09 -3.59
N LYS A 105 -2.60 -12.41 -3.55
CA LYS A 105 -1.68 -12.52 -2.39
C LYS A 105 -2.36 -12.19 -1.06
N LEU A 106 -3.29 -11.24 -1.04
CA LEU A 106 -4.06 -10.87 0.14
C LEU A 106 -5.02 -11.99 0.59
N LEU A 107 -5.77 -12.57 -0.35
CA LEU A 107 -6.73 -13.66 -0.10
C LEU A 107 -6.06 -14.93 0.45
N TYR A 108 -4.84 -15.25 0.01
CA TYR A 108 -4.12 -16.43 0.51
C TYR A 108 -3.35 -16.17 1.80
N ALA A 109 -3.12 -14.91 2.18
CA ALA A 109 -2.40 -14.56 3.39
C ALA A 109 -3.32 -14.35 4.61
N VAL A 110 -4.61 -14.07 4.39
CA VAL A 110 -5.59 -13.81 5.45
C VAL A 110 -6.78 -14.74 5.24
N PRO A 111 -7.22 -15.53 6.25
CA PRO A 111 -8.46 -16.30 6.14
C PRO A 111 -9.65 -15.33 6.07
N LEU A 112 -10.06 -15.04 4.84
CA LEU A 112 -11.30 -14.41 4.35
C LEU A 112 -11.88 -13.23 5.18
N VAL A 113 -11.63 -12.01 4.71
CA VAL A 113 -12.50 -10.84 4.99
C VAL A 113 -13.19 -10.43 3.70
N THR A 114 -14.49 -10.19 3.82
CA THR A 114 -15.47 -9.84 2.78
C THR A 114 -14.99 -8.76 1.82
N CYS A 115 -14.97 -9.07 0.53
CA CYS A 115 -14.72 -8.12 -0.54
C CYS A 115 -16.02 -7.35 -0.84
N ALA A 116 -16.19 -6.17 -0.27
CA ALA A 116 -17.28 -5.27 -0.67
C ALA A 116 -16.86 -4.52 -1.95
N PHE A 117 -17.44 -4.91 -3.09
CA PHE A 117 -17.36 -4.12 -4.32
C PHE A 117 -18.37 -2.98 -4.23
N ALA A 118 -17.88 -1.75 -4.06
CA ALA A 118 -18.71 -0.56 -4.25
C ALA A 118 -18.91 -0.37 -5.76
N ASP A 119 -20.00 -0.91 -6.29
CA ASP A 119 -20.42 -0.66 -7.67
C ASP A 119 -21.00 0.76 -7.74
N HIS A 120 -20.19 1.71 -8.20
CA HIS A 120 -20.61 3.12 -8.39
C HIS A 120 -21.60 3.30 -9.56
N SER A 121 -22.06 2.23 -10.20
CA SER A 121 -23.06 2.30 -11.28
C SER A 121 -24.49 2.61 -10.81
N GLN A 122 -24.78 2.60 -9.50
CA GLN A 122 -26.12 2.89 -8.96
C GLN A 122 -26.29 4.25 -8.23
N ALA A 123 -25.29 5.15 -8.24
CA ALA A 123 -25.39 6.43 -7.54
C ALA A 123 -26.17 7.54 -8.30
N ARG A 124 -27.25 7.20 -9.02
CA ARG A 124 -28.17 8.17 -9.65
C ARG A 124 -29.62 7.75 -9.48
N ALA A 125 -30.17 7.95 -8.28
CA ALA A 125 -31.60 8.20 -8.08
C ALA A 125 -31.85 8.60 -6.61
N TYR A 126 -31.65 9.87 -6.28
CA TYR A 126 -32.39 10.47 -5.18
C TYR A 126 -33.16 11.66 -5.77
N PRO A 127 -34.51 11.65 -5.75
CA PRO A 127 -35.27 12.83 -6.10
C PRO A 127 -34.99 13.89 -5.03
N ARG A 128 -34.66 15.09 -5.45
CA ARG A 128 -34.71 16.25 -4.56
C ARG A 128 -36.18 16.50 -4.26
N ALA A 129 -36.56 16.37 -2.99
CA ALA A 129 -37.80 16.95 -2.48
C ALA A 129 -37.66 18.47 -2.40
#